data_AF-A0AAD5CFS5-F1
#
_entry.id   AF-A0AAD5CFS5-F1
#
_cell.length_a   1.000
_cell.length_b   1.000
_cell.length_c   1.000
_cell.angle_alpha   90.00
_cell.angle_beta   90.00
_cell.angle_gamma   90.00
#
_symmetry.space_group_name_H-M   'P 1'
#
loop_
_entity.id
_entity.type
_entity.pdbx_description
1 polymer ?
#
loop_
_entity_poly.entity_id
_entity_poly.type
_entity_poly.pdbx_seq_one_letter_code
_entity_poly.pdbx_strand_id
1 'polypeptide(L)' 'MTSIIFLDLPVGTGFSYARTTRDPHSTDIQLCDHAYEFMRKWFESHLEFVSNPFYVAGDSYSGNPIPVITQLISDGNT' A
#
# COMPACT_ATOMS: atom_id res chain seq x y z
N MET A 1 -13.73 -2.34 17.80
CA MET A 1 -12.69 -3.34 17.50
C MET A 1 -11.90 -2.85 16.30
N THR A 2 -10.62 -3.17 16.23
CA THR A 2 -9.71 -2.67 15.19
C THR A 2 -9.11 -3.85 14.44
N SER A 3 -9.02 -3.73 13.11
CA SER A 3 -8.32 -4.68 12.24
C SER A 3 -7.07 -4.02 11.69
N ILE A 4 -5.98 -4.78 11.58
CA ILE A 4 -4.67 -4.27 11.18
C ILE A 4 -4.16 -5.11 10.02
N ILE A 5 -3.67 -4.44 8.96
CA ILE A 5 -3.00 -5.05 7.82
C ILE A 5 -1.52 -4.67 7.90
N PHE A 6 -0.63 -5.67 7.88
CA PHE A 6 0.80 -5.46 7.72
C PHE A 6 1.16 -5.76 6.26
N LEU A 7 1.78 -4.81 5.59
CA LEU A 7 2.08 -4.88 4.18
C LEU A 7 3.59 -4.77 3.94
N ASP A 8 4.17 -5.84 3.38
CA ASP A 8 5.58 -5.85 2.98
C ASP A 8 5.77 -5.06 1.68
N LEU A 9 6.45 -3.91 1.76
CA LEU A 9 6.77 -3.03 0.64
C LEU A 9 8.21 -2.53 0.71
N PRO A 10 8.82 -2.16 -0.44
CA PRO A 10 8.35 -2.43 -1.80
C PRO A 10 8.53 -3.91 -2.20
N VAL A 11 8.39 -4.22 -3.49
CA VAL A 11 8.82 -5.52 -4.04
C VAL A 11 10.27 -5.81 -3.61
N GLY A 12 10.52 -7.04 -3.14
CA GLY A 12 11.80 -7.46 -2.58
C GLY A 12 11.89 -7.38 -1.05
N THR A 13 10.93 -6.73 -0.37
CA THR A 13 10.85 -6.71 1.09
C THR A 13 10.08 -7.91 1.62
N GLY A 14 10.61 -8.58 2.65
CA GLY A 14 9.90 -9.64 3.37
C GLY A 14 9.39 -10.75 2.45
N PHE A 15 8.07 -10.93 2.40
CA PHE A 15 7.41 -11.92 1.54
C PHE A 15 6.96 -11.39 0.17
N SER A 16 7.13 -10.10 -0.11
CA SER A 16 6.77 -9.48 -1.39
C SER A 16 7.87 -9.70 -2.43
N TYR A 17 7.54 -10.34 -3.56
CA TYR A 17 8.51 -10.63 -4.65
C TYR A 17 7.92 -10.43 -6.05
N ALA A 18 8.79 -10.07 -7.00
CA ALA A 18 8.46 -10.02 -8.42
C ALA A 18 8.85 -11.34 -9.11
N ARG A 19 8.05 -11.77 -10.09
CA ARG A 19 8.38 -12.92 -10.96
C ARG A 19 9.17 -12.51 -12.20
N THR A 20 9.18 -11.22 -12.53
CA THR A 20 9.88 -10.67 -13.69
C THR A 20 11.25 -10.15 -13.28
N THR A 21 12.26 -10.29 -14.14
CA THR A 21 13.64 -9.81 -13.91
C THR A 21 13.83 -8.31 -14.12
N ARG A 22 12.76 -7.56 -14.42
CA ARG A 22 12.82 -6.10 -14.55
C ARG A 22 12.99 -5.50 -13.15
N ASP A 23 14.08 -4.74 -13.03
CA ASP A 23 14.55 -3.97 -11.88
C ASP A 23 14.06 -4.45 -10.50
N PRO A 24 14.91 -5.13 -9.71
CA PRO A 24 14.54 -5.53 -8.35
C PRO A 24 14.33 -4.34 -7.41
N HIS A 25 14.69 -3.13 -7.82
CA HIS A 25 14.58 -1.92 -7.01
C HIS A 25 13.37 -1.09 -7.43
N SER A 26 12.42 -0.92 -6.51
CA SER A 26 11.34 0.05 -6.69
C SER A 26 11.80 1.43 -6.23
N THR A 27 11.49 2.46 -7.02
CA THR A 27 11.56 3.86 -6.58
C THR A 27 10.47 4.16 -5.54
N ASP A 28 10.62 5.25 -4.77
CA ASP A 28 9.59 5.69 -3.81
C ASP A 28 8.23 5.91 -4.48
N ILE A 29 8.21 6.42 -5.72
CA ILE A 29 6.98 6.64 -6.48
C ILE A 29 6.31 5.30 -6.81
N GLN A 30 7.09 4.34 -7.34
CA GLN A 30 6.58 2.99 -7.63
C GLN A 30 6.09 2.27 -6.38
N LEU A 31 6.78 2.45 -5.24
CA LEU A 31 6.32 1.93 -3.95
C LEU A 31 4.92 2.46 -3.62
N CYS A 32 4.71 3.78 -3.77
CA CYS A 32 3.41 4.39 -3.49
C CYS A 32 2.31 3.90 -4.43
N ASP A 33 2.60 3.79 -5.73
CA ASP A 33 1.67 3.28 -6.74
C ASP A 33 1.28 1.82 -6.46
N HIS A 34 2.26 0.97 -6.15
CA HIS A 34 1.99 -0.43 -5.80
C HIS A 34 1.22 -0.57 -4.49
N ALA A 35 1.48 0.29 -3.49
CA ALA A 35 0.71 0.32 -2.26
C ALA A 35 -0.76 0.67 -2.52
N TYR A 36 -1.01 1.71 -3.33
CA TYR A 36 -2.35 2.11 -3.74
C TYR A 36 -3.06 0.99 -4.52
N GLU A 37 -2.38 0.36 -5.48
CA GLU A 37 -2.93 -0.77 -6.24
C GLU A 37 -3.28 -1.96 -5.33
N PHE A 38 -2.41 -2.30 -4.38
CA PHE A 38 -2.68 -3.34 -3.38
C PHE A 38 -3.95 -3.01 -2.60
N MET A 39 -4.07 -1.78 -2.08
CA MET A 39 -5.22 -1.38 -1.26
C MET A 39 -6.54 -1.47 -2.03
N ARG A 40 -6.56 -1.03 -3.30
CA ARG A 40 -7.73 -1.18 -4.16
C ARG A 40 -8.18 -2.63 -4.31
N LYS A 41 -7.25 -3.51 -4.70
CA LYS A 41 -7.52 -4.94 -4.88
C LYS A 41 -7.91 -5.62 -3.57
N TRP A 42 -7.33 -5.20 -2.46
CA TRP A 42 -7.66 -5.73 -1.14
C TRP A 42 -9.10 -5.38 -0.74
N PHE A 43 -9.53 -4.14 -0.93
CA PHE A 43 -10.92 -3.75 -0.65
C PHE A 43 -11.94 -4.37 -1.62
N GLU A 44 -11.58 -4.55 -2.90
CA GLU A 44 -12.42 -5.28 -3.86
C GLU A 44 -12.64 -6.74 -3.45
N SER A 45 -11.66 -7.36 -2.77
CA SER A 45 -11.75 -8.75 -2.29
C SER A 45 -12.32 -8.89 -0.88
N HIS A 46 -12.37 -7.81 -0.09
CA HIS A 46 -12.85 -7.79 1.30
C HIS A 46 -13.84 -6.63 1.54
N LEU A 47 -14.99 -6.72 0.86
CA LEU A 47 -16.02 -5.67 0.84
C LEU A 47 -16.57 -5.33 2.23
N GLU A 48 -16.51 -6.26 3.18
CA GLU A 48 -16.94 -6.07 4.57
C GLU A 48 -16.15 -5.00 5.33
N PHE A 49 -14.97 -4.61 4.84
CA PHE A 49 -14.14 -3.57 5.46
C PHE A 49 -14.32 -2.18 4.84
N VAL A 50 -15.03 -2.04 3.71
CA VAL A 50 -15.15 -0.77 2.97
C VAL A 50 -15.80 0.34 3.80
N SER A 51 -16.77 0.00 4.65
CA SER A 51 -17.45 0.98 5.51
C SER A 51 -16.63 1.40 6.74
N ASN A 52 -15.50 0.74 7.00
CA ASN A 52 -14.71 1.04 8.20
C ASN A 52 -13.88 2.30 8.00
N PRO A 53 -13.72 3.12 9.05
CA PRO A 53 -12.70 4.17 9.03
C PRO A 53 -11.33 3.57 8.73
N PHE A 54 -10.66 4.11 7.71
CA PHE A 54 -9.37 3.63 7.24
C PHE A 54 -8.26 4.61 7.62
N TYR A 55 -7.15 4.09 8.12
CA TYR A 55 -5.99 4.86 8.56
C TYR A 55 -4.72 4.22 8.01
N VAL A 56 -3.79 5.05 7.53
CA VAL A 56 -2.47 4.63 7.09
C VAL A 56 -1.44 5.08 8.12
N ALA A 57 -0.60 4.17 8.59
CA ALA A 57 0.40 4.44 9.62
C ALA A 57 1.69 3.67 9.34
N GLY A 58 2.80 4.17 9.88
CA GLY A 58 4.13 3.58 9.78
C GLY A 58 5.16 4.45 10.47
N ASP A 59 6.39 3.94 10.55
CA ASP A 59 7.49 4.54 11.30
C ASP A 59 8.75 4.62 10.44
N SER A 60 9.74 5.41 10.89
CA SER A 60 11.04 5.57 10.22
C SER A 60 10.87 6.06 8.76
N TYR A 61 11.46 5.37 7.79
CA TYR A 61 11.42 5.76 6.37
C TYR A 61 9.99 5.90 5.83
N SER A 62 9.02 5.17 6.40
CA SER A 62 7.62 5.22 5.99
C SER A 62 6.98 6.60 6.15
N GLY A 63 7.59 7.52 6.93
CA GLY A 63 7.16 8.91 7.00
C GLY A 63 7.18 9.66 5.66
N ASN A 64 7.97 9.20 4.68
CA ASN A 64 8.02 9.78 3.34
C ASN A 64 6.90 9.25 2.40
N PRO A 65 6.74 7.92 2.19
CA PRO A 65 5.69 7.42 1.30
C PRO A 65 4.27 7.49 1.88
N ILE A 66 4.07 7.48 3.21
CA ILE A 66 2.72 7.47 3.80
C ILE A 66 1.84 8.66 3.37
N PRO A 67 2.31 9.92 3.43
CA PRO A 67 1.53 11.05 2.94
C PRO A 67 1.13 10.90 1.47
N VAL A 68 2.04 10.41 0.62
CA VAL A 68 1.79 10.21 -0.81
C VAL A 68 0.76 9.10 -1.05
N ILE A 69 0.90 7.95 -0.37
CA ILE A 69 -0.07 6.85 -0.42
C ILE A 69 -1.45 7.33 0.02
N THR A 70 -1.51 8.09 1.12
CA THR A 70 -2.78 8.63 1.65
C THR A 70 -3.43 9.57 0.64
N GLN A 71 -2.63 10.42 -0.02
CA GLN A 71 -3.13 11.31 -1.08
C GLN A 71 -3.68 10.52 -2.27
N LEU A 72 -2.95 9.50 -2.76
CA LEU A 72 -3.42 8.63 -3.85
C LEU A 72 -4.76 7.94 -3.52
N ILE A 73 -4.91 7.47 -2.28
CA ILE A 73 -6.16 6.87 -1.80
C ILE A 73 -7.29 7.90 -1.76
N SER A 74 -7.02 9.11 -1.25
CA SER A 74 -7.99 10.19 -1.19
C SER A 74 -8.47 10.62 -2.58
N ASP A 75 -7.55 10.76 -3.53
CA ASP A 75 -7.85 11.19 -4.91
C ASP A 75 -8.54 10.08 -5.70
N GLY A 76 -8.24 8.81 -5.40
CA GLY A 76 -8.82 7.65 -6.04
C GLY A 76 -10.25 7.29 -5.61
N ASN A 77 -10.83 7.99 -4.64
CA ASN A 77 -12.19 7.78 -4.14
C ASN A 77 -13.27 8.57 -4.91
N THR A 78 -12.92 9.20 -6.05
CA THR A 78 -13.86 9.75 -7.03
C THR A 78 -14.30 8.71 -8.05
#